data_AF-A0A350I6N8-F1
#
_entry.id   AF-A0A350I6N8-F1
#
_cell.length_a   1.000
_cell.length_b   1.000
_cell.length_c   1.000
_cell.angle_alpha   90.00
_cell.angle_beta   90.00
_cell.angle_gamma   90.00
#
_symmetry.space_group_name_H-M   'P 1'
#
loop_
_entity.id
_entity.type
_entity.pdbx_description
1 polymer ?
#
loop_
_entity_poly.entity_id
_entity_poly.type
_entity_poly.pdbx_seq_one_letter_code
_entity_poly.pdbx_strand_id
1 'polypeptide(L)'
;MLILEKSIQTKWQIKTMEQQKQPAQFLTKSEFGRLIEKTVKSHKSSYMDAIIWLCDKNDVDLEDVKKFISPIIKTKLEAEAMNLNYLPRQNSLPFE
;
A
#
# COMPACT_ATOMS: atom_id res chain seq x y z
N MET A 1 -21.60 18.35 -36.89
CA MET A 1 -20.81 17.12 -36.69
C MET A 1 -19.60 17.32 -35.77
N LEU A 2 -18.78 18.37 -35.95
CA LEU A 2 -17.53 18.58 -35.20
C LEU A 2 -17.65 18.81 -33.66
N ILE A 3 -18.84 19.09 -33.15
CA ILE A 3 -19.09 19.36 -31.71
C ILE A 3 -19.29 18.06 -30.92
N LEU A 4 -19.85 17.03 -31.58
CA LEU A 4 -20.13 15.73 -30.94
C LEU A 4 -18.85 14.92 -30.73
N GLU A 5 -17.92 14.93 -31.68
CA GLU A 5 -16.62 14.24 -31.55
C GLU A 5 -15.78 14.81 -30.41
N LYS A 6 -15.78 16.13 -30.23
CA LYS A 6 -15.09 16.78 -29.10
C LYS A 6 -15.70 16.37 -27.75
N SER A 7 -17.03 16.27 -27.66
CA SER A 7 -17.72 15.82 -26.45
C SER A 7 -17.43 14.36 -26.11
N ILE A 8 -17.34 13.49 -27.13
CA ILE A 8 -16.95 12.09 -26.98
C ILE A 8 -15.51 12.02 -26.43
N GLN A 9 -14.56 12.77 -27.00
CA GLN A 9 -13.16 12.83 -26.55
C GLN A 9 -13.02 13.21 -25.06
N THR A 10 -13.77 14.24 -24.62
CA THR A 10 -13.72 14.69 -23.22
C THR A 10 -14.35 13.64 -22.29
N LYS A 11 -15.39 12.93 -22.73
CA LYS A 11 -15.98 11.82 -21.98
C LYS A 11 -15.03 10.63 -21.80
N TRP A 12 -14.19 10.32 -22.80
CA TRP A 12 -13.15 9.28 -22.65
C TRP A 12 -12.05 9.69 -21.66
N GLN A 13 -11.68 10.97 -21.65
CA GLN A 13 -10.70 11.51 -20.70
C GLN A 13 -11.22 11.50 -19.26
N ILE A 14 -12.46 11.94 -19.03
CA ILE A 14 -13.08 11.97 -17.68
C ILE A 14 -13.28 10.56 -17.13
N LYS A 15 -13.64 9.58 -17.98
CA LYS A 15 -13.82 8.18 -17.58
C LYS A 15 -12.55 7.50 -17.07
N THR A 16 -11.37 8.06 -17.34
CA THR A 16 -10.07 7.49 -16.94
C THR A 16 -9.65 7.91 -15.52
N MET A 17 -10.36 8.85 -14.88
CA MET A 17 -10.03 9.36 -13.53
C MET A 17 -10.97 8.87 -12.42
N GLU A 18 -11.98 8.05 -12.73
CA GLU A 18 -12.80 7.38 -11.72
C GLU A 18 -11.95 6.26 -11.09
N GLN A 19 -11.20 6.66 -10.06
CA GLN A 19 -10.39 5.85 -9.19
C GLN A 19 -11.09 4.54 -8.85
N GLN A 20 -10.37 3.43 -9.04
CA GLN A 20 -10.75 2.09 -8.64
C GLN A 20 -11.00 2.07 -7.12
N LYS A 21 -12.22 2.38 -6.70
CA LYS A 21 -12.73 2.00 -5.39
C LYS A 21 -12.93 0.49 -5.45
N GLN A 22 -11.87 -0.25 -5.18
CA GLN A 22 -11.93 -1.70 -5.08
C GLN A 22 -12.97 -2.03 -3.99
N PRO A 23 -13.98 -2.86 -4.29
CA PRO A 23 -14.97 -3.23 -3.30
C PRO A 23 -14.27 -3.92 -2.13
N ALA A 24 -14.74 -3.64 -0.92
CA ALA A 24 -14.27 -4.21 0.35
C ALA A 24 -14.51 -5.73 0.42
N GLN A 25 -13.86 -6.49 -0.45
CA GLN A 25 -13.92 -7.94 -0.54
C GLN A 25 -12.54 -8.49 -0.22
N PHE A 26 -12.38 -8.82 1.06
CA PHE A 26 -11.36 -9.70 1.64
C PHE A 26 -10.06 -9.83 0.83
N LEU A 27 -9.16 -8.87 1.01
CA LEU A 27 -7.77 -9.03 0.63
C LEU A 27 -7.18 -10.19 1.44
N THR A 28 -6.81 -11.27 0.77
CA THR A 28 -6.03 -12.34 1.40
C THR A 28 -4.69 -11.77 1.89
N LYS A 29 -4.03 -12.44 2.86
CA LYS A 29 -2.72 -11.97 3.38
C LYS A 29 -1.68 -11.75 2.27
N SER A 30 -1.73 -12.56 1.23
CA SER A 30 -0.84 -12.47 0.06
C SER A 30 -1.14 -11.23 -0.78
N GLU A 31 -2.41 -10.96 -1.06
CA GLU A 31 -2.81 -9.77 -1.82
C GLU A 31 -2.54 -8.48 -1.06
N PHE A 32 -2.80 -8.48 0.26
CA PHE A 32 -2.48 -7.32 1.11
C PHE A 32 -0.97 -7.06 1.15
N GLY A 33 -0.14 -8.09 1.28
CA GLY A 33 1.31 -7.95 1.19
C GLY A 33 1.77 -7.37 -0.14
N ARG A 34 1.19 -7.83 -1.26
CA ARG A 34 1.49 -7.28 -2.59
C ARG A 34 1.08 -5.81 -2.72
N LEU A 35 -0.06 -5.45 -2.14
CA LEU A 35 -0.57 -4.08 -2.12
C LEU A 35 0.38 -3.16 -1.34
N ILE A 36 0.84 -3.58 -0.15
CA ILE A 36 1.84 -2.83 0.64
C ILE A 36 3.11 -2.59 -0.19
N GLU A 37 3.69 -3.64 -0.79
CA GLU A 37 4.90 -3.52 -1.61
C GLU A 37 4.72 -2.56 -2.79
N LYS A 38 3.53 -2.57 -3.41
CA LYS A 38 3.20 -1.64 -4.49
C LYS A 38 3.11 -0.21 -3.97
N THR A 39 2.47 0.01 -2.82
CA THR A 39 2.35 1.33 -2.19
C THR A 39 3.72 1.88 -1.78
N VAL A 40 4.56 1.07 -1.11
CA VAL A 40 5.95 1.43 -0.76
C VAL A 40 6.72 1.89 -1.99
N LYS A 41 6.64 1.15 -3.10
CA LYS A 41 7.34 1.52 -4.35
C LYS A 41 6.76 2.77 -5.02
N SER A 42 5.43 2.91 -5.01
CA SER A 42 4.75 4.00 -5.71
C SER A 42 4.89 5.33 -4.98
N HIS A 43 4.77 5.32 -3.65
CA HIS A 43 4.87 6.50 -2.80
C HIS A 43 6.29 6.75 -2.29
N LYS A 44 7.23 5.81 -2.51
CA LYS A 44 8.57 5.81 -1.90
C LYS A 44 8.52 6.03 -0.39
N SER A 45 7.49 5.47 0.23
CA SER A 45 7.22 5.58 1.66
C SER A 45 7.72 4.34 2.39
N SER A 46 7.84 4.46 3.70
CA SER A 46 8.21 3.39 4.58
C SER A 46 7.11 2.31 4.66
N TYR A 47 7.43 1.09 5.12
CA TYR A 47 6.43 0.05 5.33
C TYR A 47 5.39 0.48 6.39
N MET A 48 5.80 1.23 7.42
CA MET A 48 4.87 1.79 8.42
C MET A 48 3.86 2.73 7.76
N ASP A 49 4.35 3.71 7.00
CA ASP A 49 3.50 4.71 6.34
C ASP A 49 2.57 4.07 5.32
N ALA A 50 3.07 3.11 4.53
CA ALA A 50 2.29 2.41 3.53
C ALA A 50 1.13 1.62 4.16
N ILE A 51 1.35 0.99 5.32
CA ILE A 51 0.30 0.28 6.06
C ILE A 51 -0.76 1.26 6.57
N ILE A 52 -0.34 2.35 7.22
CA ILE A 52 -1.27 3.37 7.76
C ILE A 52 -2.12 3.96 6.63
N TRP A 53 -1.49 4.32 5.51
CA TRP A 53 -2.18 4.87 4.35
C TRP A 53 -3.19 3.89 3.76
N LEU A 54 -2.85 2.60 3.71
CA LEU A 54 -3.78 1.57 3.25
C LEU A 54 -4.94 1.36 4.23
N CYS A 55 -4.70 1.45 5.53
CA CYS A 55 -5.75 1.36 6.54
C CYS A 55 -6.75 2.51 6.40
N ASP A 56 -6.25 3.75 6.30
CA ASP A 56 -7.07 4.95 6.09
C ASP A 56 -7.86 4.88 4.77
N LYS A 57 -7.22 4.44 3.68
CA LYS A 57 -7.88 4.30 2.37
C LYS A 57 -8.99 3.26 2.32
N ASN A 58 -8.86 2.19 3.11
CA ASN A 58 -9.80 1.05 3.09
C ASN A 58 -10.76 1.06 4.28
N ASP A 59 -10.70 2.08 5.15
CA ASP A 59 -11.48 2.18 6.39
C ASP A 59 -11.31 0.92 7.27
N VAL A 60 -10.07 0.45 7.39
CA VAL A 60 -9.68 -0.73 8.16
C VAL A 60 -8.96 -0.29 9.43
N ASP A 61 -9.36 -0.86 10.57
CA ASP A 61 -8.66 -0.64 11.83
C ASP A 61 -7.27 -1.30 11.84
N LEU A 62 -6.28 -0.62 12.41
CA LEU A 62 -4.93 -1.12 12.60
C LEU A 62 -4.89 -2.40 13.44
N GLU A 63 -5.80 -2.54 14.41
CA GLU A 63 -5.89 -3.76 15.23
C GLU A 63 -6.26 -5.00 14.38
N ASP A 64 -7.11 -4.81 13.37
CA ASP A 64 -7.50 -5.87 12.45
C ASP A 64 -6.44 -6.11 11.38
N VAL A 65 -5.73 -5.06 10.93
CA VAL A 65 -4.69 -5.18 9.89
C VAL A 65 -3.58 -6.16 10.28
N LYS A 66 -3.26 -6.27 11.57
CA LYS A 66 -2.26 -7.20 12.10
C LYS A 66 -2.52 -8.66 11.70
N LYS A 67 -3.79 -9.05 11.52
CA LYS A 67 -4.18 -10.40 11.08
C LYS A 67 -3.84 -10.65 9.60
N PHE A 68 -3.77 -9.59 8.80
CA PHE A 68 -3.56 -9.61 7.35
C PHE A 68 -2.10 -9.42 6.94
N ILE A 69 -1.24 -8.90 7.82
CA ILE A 69 0.19 -8.76 7.54
C ILE A 69 0.85 -10.14 7.43
N SER A 70 1.51 -10.39 6.30
CA SER A 70 2.28 -11.61 6.09
C SER A 70 3.59 -11.61 6.89
N PRO A 71 4.15 -12.78 7.25
CA PRO A 71 5.41 -12.85 8.00
C PRO A 71 6.56 -12.09 7.32
N ILE A 72 6.61 -12.14 5.99
CA ILE A 72 7.65 -11.46 5.18
C ILE A 72 7.56 -9.95 5.36
N ILE A 73 6.36 -9.37 5.29
CA ILE A 73 6.16 -7.93 5.49
C ILE A 73 6.49 -7.54 6.92
N LYS A 74 6.12 -8.38 7.90
CA LYS A 74 6.47 -8.17 9.30
C LYS A 74 7.99 -8.08 9.51
N THR A 75 8.77 -8.98 8.92
CA THR A 75 10.24 -8.94 9.01
C THR A 75 10.82 -7.66 8.41
N LYS A 76 10.27 -7.18 7.29
CA LYS A 76 10.71 -5.91 6.68
C LYS A 76 10.35 -4.70 7.54
N LEU A 77 9.16 -4.70 8.12
CA LEU A 77 8.70 -3.67 9.05
C LEU A 77 9.58 -3.63 10.31
N GLU A 78 9.93 -4.78 10.86
CA GLU A 78 10.84 -4.90 12.01
C GLU A 78 12.25 -4.42 11.66
N ALA A 79 12.77 -4.76 10.48
CA ALA A 79 14.07 -4.28 10.00
C ALA A 79 14.09 -2.76 9.88
N GLU A 80 13.02 -2.16 9.35
CA GLU A 80 12.86 -0.71 9.28
C GLU A 80 12.78 -0.08 10.68
N ALA A 81 12.02 -0.68 11.59
CA ALA A 81 11.89 -0.22 12.97
C ALA A 81 13.23 -0.27 13.73
N MET A 82 14.04 -1.32 13.50
CA MET A 82 15.41 -1.40 14.04
C MET A 82 16.34 -0.34 13.44
N ASN A 83 16.21 -0.06 12.14
CA ASN A 83 17.01 0.96 11.47
C ASN A 83 16.69 2.36 12.03
N LEU A 84 15.42 2.63 12.31
CA LEU A 84 14.92 3.87 12.90
C LEU A 84 15.10 3.97 14.42
N ASN A 85 15.78 3.00 15.06
CA ASN A 85 15.97 2.90 16.51
C ASN A 85 14.67 2.79 17.34
N TYR A 86 13.55 2.37 16.73
CA TYR A 86 12.31 2.07 17.46
C TYR A 86 12.34 0.70 18.15
N LEU A 87 13.18 -0.21 17.66
CA LEU A 87 13.44 -1.52 18.26
C LEU A 87 14.94 -1.71 18.51
N PRO A 88 15.33 -2.47 19.56
CA PRO A 88 16.73 -2.82 19.76
C PRO A 88 17.24 -3.61 18.56
N ARG A 89 18.39 -3.19 18.01
CA ARG A 89 19.03 -3.91 16.90
C ARG A 89 19.42 -5.30 17.39
N GLN A 90 18.82 -6.33 16.79
CA GLN A 90 19.27 -7.70 16.99
C GLN A 90 20.53 -7.96 16.16
N ASN A 91 21.40 -8.83 16.67
CA ASN A 91 22.76 -9.12 16.20
C ASN A 91 22.93 -8.98 14.67
N SER A 92 23.32 -7.78 14.21
CA SER A 92 23.57 -7.52 12.80
C SER A 92 24.87 -8.20 12.44
N LEU A 93 24.83 -9.11 11.45
CA LEU A 93 26.06 -9.66 10.89
C LEU A 93 26.86 -8.48 10.30
N PRO A 94 28.12 -8.25 10.74
CA PRO A 94 28.97 -7.27 10.09
C PRO A 94 29.17 -7.73 8.64
N PHE A 95 28.89 -6.85 7.69
CA PHE A 95 29.30 -7.05 6.30
C PHE A 95 30.79 -6.70 6.24
N GLU A 96 31.63 -7.71 6.02
CA GLU A 96 33.03 -7.54 5.59
C GLU A 96 33.11 -7.62 4.06
#